data_AF-A0A1V5P061-F1
#
_entry.id   AF-A0A1V5P061-F1
#
_cell.length_a   1.000
_cell.length_b   1.000
_cell.length_c   1.000
_cell.angle_alpha   90.00
_cell.angle_beta   90.00
_cell.angle_gamma   90.00
#
_symmetry.space_group_name_H-M   'P 1'
#
loop_
_entity.id
_entity.type
_entity.pdbx_description
1 polymer ?
#
loop_
_entity_poly.entity_id
_entity_poly.type
_entity_poly.pdbx_seq_one_letter_code
_entity_poly.pdbx_strand_id
1 'polypeptide(L)'
;MTFLKKVTEGAKSLGEGAKTIGGRAGDLVESTKIKFEISKLEKEVENNISALGNLVFLQFKGEKDHEKEIERLLNTTKTLEEEIADLKVQVEKLHPKPPVCPKCNTEYLPVANFCMNCGEKLEKENPPAE
;
A
#
# COMPACT_ATOMS: atom_id res chain seq x y z
N MET A 1 7.46 -47.59 4.28
CA MET A 1 6.76 -46.62 5.13
C MET A 1 7.75 -45.66 5.81
N THR A 2 8.31 -44.69 5.10
CA THR A 2 9.35 -43.79 5.67
C THR A 2 9.28 -42.33 5.19
N PHE A 3 8.35 -41.99 4.28
CA PHE A 3 8.21 -40.61 3.80
C PHE A 3 7.33 -39.73 4.71
N LEU A 4 6.37 -40.32 5.44
CA LEU A 4 5.47 -39.58 6.34
C LEU A 4 6.10 -39.17 7.68
N LYS A 5 7.24 -39.76 8.08
CA LYS A 5 7.93 -39.42 9.34
C LYS A 5 8.85 -38.20 9.22
N LYS A 6 9.36 -37.87 8.02
CA LYS A 6 10.21 -36.68 7.82
C LYS A 6 9.43 -35.36 7.79
N VAL A 7 8.15 -35.41 7.42
CA VAL A 7 7.28 -34.21 7.39
C VAL A 7 6.87 -33.79 8.81
N THR A 8 6.83 -34.72 9.76
CA THR A 8 6.42 -34.46 11.15
C THR A 8 7.54 -33.86 12.00
N GLU A 9 8.81 -34.08 11.66
CA GLU A 9 9.96 -33.52 12.40
C GLU A 9 10.32 -32.10 11.93
N GLY A 10 10.05 -31.75 10.66
CA GLY A 10 10.21 -30.38 10.15
C GLY A 10 9.18 -29.37 10.67
N ALA A 11 8.09 -29.83 11.30
CA ALA A 11 7.06 -28.97 11.87
C ALA A 11 7.37 -28.51 13.31
N LYS A 12 8.32 -29.16 14.00
CA LYS A 12 8.64 -28.85 15.41
C LYS A 12 9.60 -27.67 15.59
N SER A 13 10.36 -27.28 14.57
CA SER A 13 11.17 -26.06 14.60
C SER A 13 10.40 -24.79 14.14
N LEU A 14 9.13 -24.92 13.78
CA LEU A 14 8.21 -23.80 13.51
C LEU A 14 7.44 -23.34 14.76
N GLY A 15 7.93 -23.66 15.96
CA GLY A 15 7.30 -23.28 17.24
C GLY A 15 7.28 -21.78 17.54
N GLU A 16 8.18 -20.99 16.92
CA GLU A 16 8.19 -19.52 17.02
C GLU A 16 7.38 -18.83 15.90
N GLY A 17 6.97 -19.58 14.85
CA GLY A 17 6.22 -19.07 13.71
C GLY A 17 4.69 -19.09 13.87
N ALA A 18 4.16 -19.68 14.94
CA ALA A 18 2.72 -19.86 15.13
C ALA A 18 1.97 -18.59 15.59
N LYS A 19 2.65 -17.63 16.24
CA LYS A 19 2.04 -16.34 16.61
C LYS A 19 1.90 -15.37 15.43
N THR A 20 2.60 -15.61 14.32
CA THR A 20 2.63 -14.71 13.15
C THR A 20 1.67 -15.09 12.02
N ILE A 21 1.05 -16.28 12.04
CA ILE A 21 0.20 -16.76 10.93
C ILE A 21 -1.22 -16.18 11.01
N GLY A 22 -1.79 -16.03 12.22
CA GLY A 22 -3.13 -15.45 12.40
C GLY A 22 -3.17 -13.93 12.13
N GLY A 23 -2.15 -13.19 12.58
CA GLY A 23 -2.04 -11.74 12.36
C GLY A 23 -1.86 -11.38 10.88
N ARG A 24 -0.92 -12.04 10.19
CA ARG A 24 -0.67 -11.78 8.76
C ARG A 24 -1.87 -12.07 7.86
N ALA A 25 -2.69 -13.08 8.17
CA ALA A 25 -3.90 -13.36 7.41
C ALA A 25 -4.96 -12.25 7.57
N GLY A 26 -5.13 -11.72 8.78
CA GLY A 26 -5.99 -10.57 9.05
C GLY A 26 -5.52 -9.31 8.31
N ASP A 27 -4.22 -9.02 8.38
CA ASP A 27 -3.61 -7.86 7.72
C ASP A 27 -3.73 -7.92 6.18
N LEU A 28 -3.71 -9.12 5.60
CA LEU A 28 -3.93 -9.32 4.17
C LEU A 28 -5.39 -9.02 3.77
N VAL A 29 -6.35 -9.53 4.54
CA VAL A 29 -7.78 -9.27 4.27
C VAL A 29 -8.08 -7.78 4.43
N GLU A 30 -7.58 -7.16 5.49
CA GLU A 30 -7.81 -5.75 5.76
C GLU A 30 -7.18 -4.84 4.70
N SER A 31 -5.92 -5.09 4.36
CA SER A 31 -5.27 -4.33 3.26
C SER A 31 -5.95 -4.53 1.91
N THR A 32 -6.57 -5.69 1.66
CA THR A 32 -7.32 -5.93 0.42
C THR A 32 -8.62 -5.11 0.38
N LYS A 33 -9.33 -5.00 1.51
CA LYS A 33 -10.52 -4.14 1.63
C LYS A 33 -10.16 -2.68 1.40
N ILE A 34 -9.13 -2.18 2.08
CA ILE A 34 -8.68 -0.79 1.94
C ILE A 34 -8.25 -0.52 0.48
N LYS A 35 -7.54 -1.45 -0.18
CA LYS A 35 -7.18 -1.32 -1.60
C LYS A 35 -8.41 -1.28 -2.52
N PHE A 36 -9.46 -2.04 -2.22
CA PHE A 36 -10.70 -1.97 -2.97
C PHE A 36 -11.40 -0.61 -2.81
N GLU A 37 -11.41 -0.06 -1.59
CA GLU A 37 -11.93 1.27 -1.31
C GLU A 37 -11.14 2.36 -2.03
N ILE A 38 -9.80 2.30 -1.99
CA ILE A 38 -8.92 3.17 -2.78
C ILE A 38 -9.30 3.11 -4.27
N SER A 39 -9.46 1.91 -4.84
CA SER A 39 -9.80 1.76 -6.25
C SER A 39 -11.16 2.37 -6.60
N LYS A 40 -12.12 2.33 -5.68
CA LYS A 40 -13.42 2.97 -5.86
C LYS A 40 -13.30 4.49 -5.84
N LEU A 41 -12.59 5.06 -4.86
CA LEU A 41 -12.38 6.50 -4.75
C LEU A 41 -11.56 7.03 -5.94
N GLU A 42 -10.55 6.29 -6.39
CA GLU A 42 -9.77 6.63 -7.59
C GLU A 42 -10.67 6.69 -8.83
N LYS A 43 -11.67 5.80 -8.94
CA LYS A 43 -12.65 5.86 -10.02
C LYS A 43 -13.56 7.09 -9.91
N GLU A 44 -13.95 7.48 -8.71
CA GLU A 44 -14.73 8.70 -8.48
C GLU A 44 -13.92 9.96 -8.84
N VAL A 45 -12.64 10.01 -8.52
CA VAL A 45 -11.71 11.08 -8.96
C VAL A 45 -11.62 11.14 -10.49
N GLU A 46 -11.43 10.00 -11.17
CA GLU A 46 -11.39 9.93 -12.64
C GLU A 46 -12.69 10.48 -13.26
N ASN A 47 -13.84 10.11 -12.69
CA ASN A 47 -15.15 10.59 -13.14
C ASN A 47 -15.30 12.10 -12.94
N ASN A 48 -14.86 12.64 -11.79
CA ASN A 48 -14.90 14.07 -11.53
C ASN A 48 -13.99 14.86 -12.49
N ILE A 49 -12.78 14.38 -12.75
CA ILE A 49 -11.85 15.00 -13.71
C ILE A 49 -12.45 15.00 -15.11
N SER A 50 -13.10 13.90 -15.51
CA SER A 50 -13.81 13.81 -16.80
C SER A 50 -14.96 14.80 -16.89
N ALA A 51 -15.76 14.94 -15.82
CA ALA A 51 -16.85 15.91 -15.74
C ALA A 51 -16.34 17.36 -15.76
N LEU A 52 -15.25 17.65 -15.05
CA LEU A 52 -14.56 18.94 -15.09
C LEU A 52 -14.10 19.30 -16.50
N GLY A 53 -13.46 18.37 -17.20
CA GLY A 53 -13.03 18.55 -18.59
C GLY A 53 -14.21 18.91 -19.51
N ASN A 54 -15.36 18.24 -19.35
CA ASN A 54 -16.57 18.56 -20.09
C ASN A 54 -17.08 19.98 -19.77
N LEU A 55 -17.17 20.36 -18.50
CA LEU A 55 -17.66 21.70 -18.11
C LEU A 55 -16.75 22.82 -18.63
N VAL A 56 -15.43 22.64 -18.54
CA VAL A 56 -14.44 23.59 -19.09
C VAL A 56 -14.56 23.68 -20.61
N PHE A 57 -14.77 22.54 -21.28
CA PHE A 57 -15.02 22.53 -22.72
C PHE A 57 -16.29 23.30 -23.11
N LEU A 58 -17.39 23.14 -22.36
CA LEU A 58 -18.64 23.88 -22.59
C LEU A 58 -18.45 25.38 -22.36
N GLN A 59 -17.73 25.79 -21.31
CA GLN A 59 -17.34 27.19 -21.10
C GLN A 59 -16.57 27.75 -22.31
N PHE A 60 -15.65 26.98 -22.87
CA PHE A 60 -14.90 27.40 -24.06
C PHE A 60 -15.79 27.55 -25.31
N LYS A 61 -16.91 26.82 -25.38
CA LYS A 61 -17.93 26.98 -26.43
C LYS A 61 -18.88 28.16 -26.18
N GLY A 62 -18.74 28.87 -25.06
CA GLY A 62 -19.53 30.04 -24.73
C GLY A 62 -20.77 29.75 -23.87
N GLU A 63 -20.93 28.52 -23.37
CA GLU A 63 -21.90 28.23 -22.33
C GLU A 63 -21.47 28.86 -20.99
N LYS A 64 -22.43 29.24 -20.17
CA LYS A 64 -22.22 30.00 -18.93
C LYS A 64 -22.82 29.24 -17.74
N ASP A 65 -22.56 29.76 -16.55
CA ASP A 65 -23.14 29.28 -15.29
C ASP A 65 -22.64 27.88 -14.88
N HIS A 66 -21.40 27.55 -15.19
CA HIS A 66 -20.74 26.28 -14.82
C HIS A 66 -19.83 26.42 -13.59
N GLU A 67 -19.54 27.64 -13.14
CA GLU A 67 -18.52 27.94 -12.12
C GLU A 67 -18.79 27.21 -10.80
N LYS A 68 -20.06 27.15 -10.36
CA LYS A 68 -20.44 26.48 -9.11
C LYS A 68 -20.23 24.97 -9.17
N GLU A 69 -20.55 24.35 -10.30
CA GLU A 69 -20.37 22.90 -10.45
C GLU A 69 -18.89 22.56 -10.61
N ILE A 70 -18.11 23.41 -11.29
CA ILE A 70 -16.65 23.30 -11.35
C ILE A 70 -16.06 23.39 -9.95
N GLU A 71 -16.42 24.40 -9.17
CA GLU A 71 -15.93 24.58 -7.79
C GLU A 71 -16.30 23.39 -6.90
N ARG A 72 -17.54 22.88 -7.02
CA ARG A 72 -17.98 21.68 -6.32
C ARG A 72 -17.11 20.47 -6.68
N LEU A 73 -16.93 20.20 -7.98
CA LEU A 73 -16.14 19.05 -8.44
C LEU A 73 -14.66 19.16 -8.03
N LEU A 74 -14.08 20.36 -8.05
CA LEU A 74 -12.71 20.60 -7.57
C LEU A 74 -12.59 20.28 -6.07
N ASN A 75 -13.51 20.79 -5.24
CA ASN A 75 -13.50 20.55 -3.81
C ASN A 75 -13.72 19.07 -3.47
N THR A 76 -14.69 18.41 -4.13
CA THR A 76 -14.93 16.98 -3.93
C THR A 76 -13.72 16.15 -4.37
N THR A 77 -13.12 16.46 -5.52
CA THR A 77 -11.92 15.75 -6.01
C THR A 77 -10.77 15.88 -5.01
N LYS A 78 -10.52 17.08 -4.49
CA LYS A 78 -9.48 17.32 -3.49
C LYS A 78 -9.71 16.47 -2.23
N THR A 79 -10.93 16.42 -1.71
CA THR A 79 -11.25 15.60 -0.53
C THR A 79 -11.03 14.11 -0.80
N LEU A 80 -11.44 13.61 -1.96
CA LEU A 80 -11.22 12.20 -2.33
C LEU A 80 -9.72 11.88 -2.46
N GLU A 81 -8.92 12.79 -3.03
CA GLU A 81 -7.46 12.62 -3.13
C GLU A 81 -6.78 12.59 -1.76
N GLU A 82 -7.20 13.44 -0.82
CA GLU A 82 -6.73 13.43 0.57
C GLU A 82 -7.08 12.10 1.26
N GLU A 83 -8.31 11.61 1.10
CA GLU A 83 -8.76 10.33 1.66
C GLU A 83 -8.00 9.14 1.05
N ILE A 84 -7.78 9.14 -0.26
CA ILE A 84 -6.94 8.13 -0.94
C ILE A 84 -5.52 8.13 -0.37
N ALA A 85 -4.93 9.31 -0.13
CA ALA A 85 -3.59 9.41 0.43
C ALA A 85 -3.53 8.81 1.84
N ASP A 86 -4.52 9.11 2.69
CA ASP A 86 -4.61 8.55 4.04
C ASP A 86 -4.79 7.02 4.03
N LEU A 87 -5.65 6.50 3.15
CA LEU A 87 -5.84 5.06 3.00
C LEU A 87 -4.58 4.36 2.48
N LYS A 88 -3.83 4.99 1.56
CA LYS A 88 -2.53 4.47 1.09
C LYS A 88 -1.52 4.37 2.23
N VAL A 89 -1.45 5.37 3.12
CA VAL A 89 -0.62 5.32 4.33
C VAL A 89 -1.05 4.18 5.27
N GLN A 90 -2.35 3.90 5.41
CA GLN A 90 -2.84 2.77 6.20
C GLN A 90 -2.40 1.42 5.61
N VAL A 91 -2.46 1.26 4.29
CA VAL A 91 -1.96 0.05 3.61
C VAL A 91 -0.46 -0.14 3.84
N GLU A 92 0.34 0.93 3.78
CA GLU A 92 1.78 0.86 4.04
C GLU A 92 2.11 0.50 5.48
N LYS A 93 1.27 0.91 6.46
CA LYS A 93 1.42 0.49 7.86
C LYS A 93 1.12 -0.99 8.07
N LEU A 94 0.13 -1.54 7.35
CA LEU A 94 -0.20 -2.97 7.40
C LEU A 94 0.85 -3.85 6.70
N HIS A 95 1.47 -3.34 5.64
CA HIS A 95 2.50 -4.03 4.85
C HIS A 95 3.68 -3.11 4.59
N PRO A 96 4.56 -2.87 5.59
CA PRO A 96 5.73 -2.03 5.41
C PRO A 96 6.63 -2.61 4.32
N LYS A 97 7.03 -1.76 3.37
CA LYS A 97 7.93 -2.15 2.29
C LYS A 97 9.26 -2.62 2.89
N PRO A 98 9.81 -3.76 2.43
CA PRO A 98 11.11 -4.20 2.88
C PRO A 98 12.18 -3.15 2.49
N PRO A 99 13.14 -2.86 3.38
CA PRO A 99 14.21 -1.92 3.06
C PRO A 99 15.09 -2.43 1.92
N VAL A 100 15.67 -1.52 1.14
CA VAL A 100 16.48 -1.84 -0.04
C VAL A 100 17.93 -1.45 0.16
N CYS A 101 18.84 -2.29 -0.32
CA CYS A 101 20.27 -2.04 -0.22
C CYS A 101 20.65 -0.78 -1.01
N PRO A 102 21.38 0.20 -0.42
CA PRO A 102 21.69 1.47 -1.09
C PRO A 102 22.62 1.32 -2.30
N LYS A 103 23.31 0.18 -2.44
CA LYS A 103 24.27 -0.06 -3.51
C LYS A 103 23.70 -0.86 -4.67
N CYS A 104 22.96 -1.93 -4.39
CA CYS A 104 22.47 -2.86 -5.42
C CYS A 104 20.95 -2.93 -5.52
N ASN A 105 20.24 -2.14 -4.71
CA ASN A 105 18.78 -2.02 -4.69
C ASN A 105 18.03 -3.33 -4.42
N THR A 106 18.70 -4.33 -3.84
CA THR A 106 18.09 -5.59 -3.43
C THR A 106 17.42 -5.44 -2.08
N GLU A 107 16.17 -5.90 -1.97
CA GLU A 107 15.42 -5.95 -0.72
C GLU A 107 16.15 -6.82 0.32
N TYR A 108 16.11 -6.41 1.59
CA TYR A 108 16.69 -7.15 2.68
C TYR A 108 15.77 -7.20 3.89
N LEU A 109 15.97 -8.21 4.73
CA LEU A 109 15.27 -8.31 6.02
C LEU A 109 15.84 -7.24 6.96
N PRO A 110 15.01 -6.48 7.70
CA PRO A 110 15.49 -5.43 8.61
C PRO A 110 16.57 -5.86 9.62
N VAL A 111 16.63 -7.16 9.94
CA VAL A 111 17.64 -7.76 10.83
C VAL A 111 19.01 -7.98 10.18
N ALA A 112 19.13 -7.88 8.85
CA ALA A 112 20.35 -8.15 8.11
C ALA A 112 21.39 -7.04 8.32
N ASN A 113 22.62 -7.43 8.70
CA ASN A 113 23.75 -6.49 8.83
C ASN A 113 24.46 -6.21 7.50
N PHE A 114 24.34 -7.12 6.53
CA PHE A 114 24.99 -7.06 5.23
C PHE A 114 24.02 -7.48 4.13
N CYS A 115 24.15 -6.88 2.95
CA CYS A 115 23.37 -7.27 1.79
C CYS A 115 23.74 -8.68 1.35
N MET A 116 22.75 -9.57 1.28
CA MET A 116 22.94 -10.95 0.82
C MET A 116 23.33 -11.06 -0.65
N ASN A 117 23.13 -10.00 -1.44
CA ASN A 117 23.45 -9.97 -2.87
C ASN A 117 24.82 -9.36 -3.17
N CYS A 118 25.13 -8.18 -2.62
CA CYS A 118 26.37 -7.44 -2.97
C CYS A 118 27.37 -7.27 -1.82
N GLY A 119 27.06 -7.74 -0.61
CA GLY A 119 27.94 -7.66 0.56
C GLY A 119 28.05 -6.28 1.21
N GLU A 120 27.32 -5.26 0.71
CA GLU A 120 27.32 -3.93 1.30
C GLU A 120 26.83 -3.95 2.76
N LYS A 121 27.49 -3.19 3.64
CA LYS A 121 27.04 -3.06 5.03
C LYS A 121 25.75 -2.25 5.06
N LEU A 122 24.73 -2.78 5.72
CA LEU A 122 23.43 -2.14 5.80
C LEU A 122 23.36 -1.31 7.09
N GLU A 123 22.94 -0.05 6.97
CA GLU A 123 22.67 0.80 8.13
C GLU A 123 21.34 0.36 8.74
N LYS A 124 21.35 0.05 10.04
CA LYS A 124 20.14 -0.28 10.79
C LYS A 124 19.45 1.01 11.19
N GLU A 125 18.26 1.26 10.66
CA GLU A 125 17.29 2.05 11.42
C GLU A 125 16.84 1.17 12.59
N ASN A 126 17.25 1.53 13.80
CA ASN A 126 16.82 0.84 15.01
C ASN A 126 15.28 0.85 15.05
N PRO A 127 14.61 -0.32 15.16
CA PRO A 127 13.20 -0.31 15.50
C PRO A 127 13.02 0.34 16.90
N PRO A 128 11.88 1.00 17.17
CA PRO A 128 11.62 1.54 18.51
C PRO A 128 11.76 0.43 19.53
N ALA A 129 12.49 0.70 20.61
CA ALA A 129 12.60 -0.20 21.75
C ALA A 129 11.21 -0.38 22.39
N GLU A 130 10.84 -1.66 22.52
CA GLU A 130 9.85 -2.29 23.44
C GLU A 130 8.47 -1.63 23.64
#